data_AF-A0A485BDI8-F1
#
_entry.id   AF-A0A485BDI8-F1
#
_cell.length_a   1.000
_cell.length_b   1.000
_cell.length_c   1.000
_cell.angle_alpha   90.00
_cell.angle_beta   90.00
_cell.angle_gamma   90.00
#
_symmetry.space_group_name_H-M   'P 1'
#
loop_
_entity.id
_entity.type
_entity.pdbx_description
1 polymer ?
#
loop_
_entity_poly.entity_id
_entity_poly.type
_entity_poly.pdbx_seq_one_letter_code
_entity_poly.pdbx_strand_id
1 'polypeptide(L)'
;MVRDRETRIPLGLTGYRHHEGGCAEVGFLFTPAAQGRGYGYESLRALCDFAFSAGGVRRLTATVTAGNIASRNLLQKNRLSAGG
;
A
#
# COMPACT_ATOMS: atom_id res chain seq x y z
N MET A 1 1.72 9.46 -4.95
CA MET A 1 1.31 10.34 -3.83
C MET A 1 -0.21 10.28 -3.69
N VAL A 2 -0.73 10.08 -2.49
CA VAL A 2 -2.16 10.09 -2.19
C VAL A 2 -2.55 11.50 -1.77
N ARG A 3 -3.58 12.05 -2.41
CA ARG A 3 -4.10 13.38 -2.14
C ARG A 3 -5.61 13.31 -1.93
N ASP A 4 -6.09 14.17 -1.05
CA ASP A 4 -7.52 14.42 -0.97
C ASP A 4 -8.03 14.95 -2.32
N ARG A 5 -9.18 14.46 -2.77
CA ARG A 5 -9.67 14.72 -4.12
C ARG A 5 -10.08 16.18 -4.29
N GLU A 6 -10.72 16.75 -3.28
CA GLU A 6 -11.29 18.10 -3.32
C GLU A 6 -10.24 19.15 -2.96
N THR A 7 -9.61 18.99 -1.80
CA THR A 7 -8.67 19.98 -1.25
C THR A 7 -7.26 19.86 -1.82
N ARG A 8 -6.93 18.75 -2.50
CA ARG A 8 -5.60 18.43 -3.07
C ARG A 8 -4.48 18.30 -2.03
N ILE A 9 -4.82 18.35 -0.74
CA ILE A 9 -3.87 18.21 0.37
C ILE A 9 -3.20 16.83 0.30
N PRO A 10 -1.87 16.74 0.48
CA PRO A 10 -1.19 15.45 0.56
C PRO A 10 -1.60 14.69 1.83
N LEU A 11 -2.11 13.48 1.66
CA LEU A 11 -2.55 12.62 2.76
C LEU A 11 -1.51 11.56 3.11
N GLY A 12 -0.72 11.15 2.11
CA GLY A 12 0.27 10.10 2.26
C GLY A 12 0.89 9.64 0.95
N LEU A 13 1.57 8.51 1.02
CA LEU A 13 2.21 7.83 -0.10
C LEU A 13 1.78 6.36 -0.10
N THR A 14 1.59 5.83 -1.30
CA THR A 14 1.46 4.40 -1.54
C THR A 14 2.16 4.13 -2.87
N GLY A 15 2.98 3.09 -2.91
CA GLY A 15 3.77 2.75 -4.08
C GLY A 15 4.42 1.38 -3.92
N TYR A 16 4.96 0.87 -5.01
CA TYR A 16 5.74 -0.36 -5.00
C TYR A 16 7.07 -0.15 -5.74
N ARG A 17 8.02 -1.04 -5.46
CA ARG A 17 9.32 -1.12 -6.15
C ARG A 17 9.47 -2.49 -6.77
N HIS A 18 9.83 -2.54 -8.05
CA HIS A 18 10.12 -3.80 -8.72
C HIS A 18 11.38 -4.47 -8.16
N HIS A 19 11.31 -5.79 -8.12
CA HIS A 19 12.42 -6.71 -7.96
C HIS A 19 12.47 -7.64 -9.17
N GLU A 20 13.41 -8.58 -9.15
CA GLU A 20 13.54 -9.60 -10.19
C GLU A 20 12.33 -10.55 -10.22
N GLY A 21 12.14 -11.23 -11.36
CA GLY A 21 11.14 -12.29 -11.51
C GLY A 21 9.68 -11.82 -11.44
N GLY A 22 9.41 -10.53 -11.64
CA GLY A 22 8.05 -9.97 -11.54
C GLY A 22 7.55 -9.86 -10.10
N CYS A 23 8.45 -9.92 -9.12
CA CYS A 23 8.14 -9.59 -7.74
C CYS A 23 8.26 -8.08 -7.51
N ALA A 24 7.50 -7.54 -6.56
CA ALA A 24 7.65 -6.16 -6.12
C ALA A 24 7.33 -6.02 -4.64
N GLU A 25 7.96 -5.05 -3.98
CA GLU A 25 7.67 -4.70 -2.59
C GLU A 25 6.77 -3.46 -2.55
N VAL A 26 5.67 -3.53 -1.80
CA VAL A 26 4.76 -2.42 -1.56
C VAL A 26 5.03 -1.74 -0.22
N GLY A 27 4.94 -0.41 -0.23
CA GLY A 27 5.00 0.42 0.96
C GLY A 27 3.92 1.51 0.96
N PHE A 28 3.50 1.90 2.15
CA PHE A 28 2.58 3.01 2.35
C PHE A 28 2.88 3.77 3.64
N LEU A 29 2.62 5.07 3.61
CA LEU A 29 2.77 5.97 4.76
C LEU A 29 1.67 7.01 4.70
N PHE A 30 1.02 7.27 5.83
CA PHE A 30 -0.05 8.26 5.93
C PHE A 30 0.18 9.20 7.10
N THR A 31 -0.15 10.47 6.89
CA THR A 31 -0.16 11.46 7.97
C THR A 31 -1.11 11.02 9.08
N PRO A 32 -0.86 11.38 10.36
CA PRO A 32 -1.75 11.00 11.46
C PRO A 32 -3.21 11.43 11.24
N ALA A 33 -3.43 12.61 10.64
CA ALA A 33 -4.77 13.12 10.33
C ALA A 33 -5.53 12.26 9.28
N ALA A 34 -4.80 11.55 8.43
CA ALA A 34 -5.36 10.69 7.38
C ALA A 34 -5.60 9.24 7.84
N GLN A 35 -5.08 8.84 9.01
CA GLN A 35 -5.25 7.49 9.54
C GLN A 35 -6.69 7.27 10.05
N GLY A 36 -7.15 6.01 10.07
CA GLY A 36 -8.49 5.64 10.54
C GLY A 36 -9.65 6.02 9.60
N ARG A 37 -9.38 6.71 8.49
CA ARG A 37 -10.40 7.19 7.52
C ARG A 37 -10.58 6.31 6.28
N GLY A 38 -9.84 5.21 6.18
CA GLY A 38 -9.91 4.28 5.04
C GLY A 38 -8.97 4.59 3.87
N TYR A 39 -8.30 5.75 3.84
CA TYR A 39 -7.42 6.14 2.74
C TYR A 39 -6.32 5.13 2.42
N GLY A 40 -5.70 4.54 3.44
CA GLY A 40 -4.69 3.50 3.23
C GLY A 40 -5.23 2.24 2.57
N TYR A 41 -6.51 1.90 2.82
CA TYR A 41 -7.12 0.73 2.21
C TYR A 41 -7.44 1.01 0.74
N GLU A 42 -8.08 2.14 0.48
CA GLU A 42 -8.41 2.58 -0.87
C GLU A 42 -7.17 2.72 -1.76
N SER A 43 -6.12 3.38 -1.25
CA SER A 43 -4.89 3.57 -2.01
C SER A 43 -4.15 2.26 -2.28
N LEU A 44 -4.09 1.37 -1.29
CA LEU A 44 -3.39 0.09 -1.42
C LEU A 44 -4.13 -0.84 -2.37
N ARG A 45 -5.47 -0.86 -2.32
CA ARG A 45 -6.30 -1.61 -3.26
C ARG A 45 -6.07 -1.15 -4.70
N ALA A 46 -6.17 0.16 -4.94
CA ALA A 46 -5.94 0.73 -6.27
C ALA A 46 -4.52 0.44 -6.79
N LEU A 47 -3.51 0.49 -5.91
CA LEU A 47 -2.14 0.13 -6.25
C LEU A 47 -2.02 -1.36 -6.64
N CYS A 48 -2.62 -2.27 -5.86
CA CYS A 48 -2.62 -3.70 -6.16
C CYS A 48 -3.26 -3.97 -7.53
N ASP A 49 -4.44 -3.40 -7.77
CA ASP A 49 -5.17 -3.58 -9.03
C ASP A 49 -4.31 -3.12 -10.22
N PHE A 50 -3.65 -1.96 -10.11
CA PHE A 50 -2.72 -1.49 -11.13
C PHE A 50 -1.50 -2.40 -11.30
N ALA A 51 -0.84 -2.77 -10.20
CA ALA A 51 0.39 -3.56 -10.24
C ALA A 51 0.19 -4.92 -10.93
N PHE A 52 -0.92 -5.59 -10.64
CA PHE A 52 -1.25 -6.89 -11.22
C PHE A 52 -1.82 -6.83 -12.64
N SER A 53 -2.49 -5.72 -13.02
CA SER A 53 -3.10 -5.60 -14.36
C SER A 53 -2.15 -5.02 -15.41
N ALA A 54 -1.51 -3.89 -15.09
CA ALA A 54 -0.69 -3.12 -16.02
C ALA A 54 0.76 -2.98 -15.56
N GLY A 55 1.04 -3.19 -14.28
CA GLY A 55 2.36 -3.02 -13.68
C GLY A 55 3.32 -4.19 -13.88
N GLY A 56 2.91 -5.29 -14.52
CA GLY A 56 3.77 -6.46 -14.76
C GLY A 56 4.20 -7.20 -13.49
N VAL A 57 3.53 -6.97 -12.36
CA VAL A 57 3.81 -7.63 -11.09
C VAL A 57 3.02 -8.92 -10.99
N ARG A 58 3.68 -10.02 -10.62
CA ARG A 58 3.06 -11.33 -10.36
C ARG A 58 2.91 -11.61 -8.87
N ARG A 59 3.71 -10.92 -8.04
CA ARG A 59 3.70 -11.06 -6.58
C ARG A 59 4.06 -9.74 -5.93
N LEU A 60 3.20 -9.27 -5.02
CA LEU A 60 3.49 -8.17 -4.12
C LEU A 60 3.79 -8.69 -2.72
N THR A 61 4.89 -8.22 -2.14
CA THR A 61 5.26 -8.44 -0.74
C THR A 61 5.31 -7.11 0.00
N ALA A 62 5.24 -7.14 1.32
CA ALA A 62 5.46 -5.95 2.14
C ALA A 62 6.21 -6.32 3.40
N THR A 63 7.15 -5.47 3.81
CA THR A 63 7.84 -5.61 5.09
C THR A 63 7.14 -4.73 6.11
N VAL A 64 6.79 -5.29 7.28
CA VAL A 64 6.15 -4.53 8.36
C VAL A 64 6.95 -4.66 9.63
N THR A 65 7.29 -3.53 10.24
CA THR A 65 7.93 -3.51 11.56
C THR A 65 7.10 -4.30 12.56
N ALA A 66 7.75 -5.19 13.32
CA ALA A 66 7.11 -5.95 14.38
C ALA A 66 6.35 -5.01 15.34
N GLY A 67 5.12 -5.38 15.69
CA GLY A 67 4.23 -4.55 16.50
C GLY A 67 3.38 -3.53 15.74
N ASN A 68 3.61 -3.28 14.45
CA ASN A 68 2.73 -2.43 13.64
C ASN A 68 1.48 -3.19 13.17
N ILE A 69 0.54 -3.38 14.10
CA ILE A 69 -0.71 -4.11 13.88
C ILE A 69 -1.58 -3.43 12.82
N ALA A 70 -1.60 -2.10 12.76
CA ALA A 70 -2.39 -1.35 11.79
C ALA A 70 -1.96 -1.67 10.35
N SER A 71 -0.66 -1.64 10.05
CA SER A 71 -0.14 -1.98 8.73
C SER A 71 -0.37 -3.46 8.38
N ARG A 72 -0.17 -4.39 9.33
CA ARG A 72 -0.48 -5.82 9.13
C ARG A 72 -1.94 -6.05 8.75
N ASN A 73 -2.87 -5.45 9.49
CA ASN A 73 -4.30 -5.58 9.21
C ASN A 73 -4.65 -5.00 7.83
N LEU A 74 -4.01 -3.92 7.42
CA LEU A 74 -4.24 -3.31 6.12
C LEU A 74 -3.77 -4.20 4.96
N LEU A 75 -2.60 -4.81 5.10
CA LEU A 75 -2.07 -5.78 4.13
C LEU A 75 -3.00 -6.99 4.00
N GLN A 76 -3.43 -7.56 5.13
CA GLN A 76 -4.32 -8.71 5.14
C GLN A 76 -5.66 -8.41 4.46
N LYS A 77 -6.23 -7.22 4.69
CA LYS A 77 -7.46 -6.76 3.99
C LYS A 77 -7.29 -6.67 2.47
N ASN A 78 -6.06 -6.46 2.00
CA ASN A 78 -5.71 -6.41 0.58
C ASN A 78 -5.14 -7.74 0.06
N ARG A 79 -5.27 -8.83 0.84
CA ARG A 79 -4.76 -10.18 0.52
C ARG A 79 -3.25 -10.21 0.27
N LEU A 80 -2.52 -9.26 0.85
CA LEU A 80 -1.08 -9.23 0.83
C LEU A 80 -0.54 -9.92 2.09
N SER A 81 0.52 -10.70 1.91
CA SER A 81 1.27 -11.27 3.03
C SER A 81 2.37 -10.32 3.45
N ALA A 82 2.50 -10.08 4.76
CA ALA A 82 3.67 -9.43 5.31
C ALA A 82 4.84 -10.44 5.30
N GLY A 83 5.97 -10.06 4.72
CA GLY A 83 7.25 -10.74 4.93
C GLY A 83 7.76 -10.38 6.33
N GLY A 84 8.18 -11.41 7.07
CA GLY A 84 8.84 -11.27 8.38
C GLY A 84 10.35 -11.16 8.23
#